data_AF-D4JGC4-F1
#
_entry.id   AF-D4JGC4-F1
#
_cell.length_a   1.000
_cell.length_b   1.000
_cell.length_c   1.000
_cell.angle_alpha   90.00
_cell.angle_beta   90.00
_cell.angle_gamma   90.00
#
_symmetry.space_group_name_H-M   'P 1'
#
loop_
_entity.id
_entity.type
_entity.pdbx_description
1 polymer ?
#
loop_
_entity_poly.entity_id
_entity_poly.type
_entity_poly.pdbx_seq_one_letter_code
_entity_poly.pdbx_strand_id
1 'polypeptide(L)'
;MNVDTFAIEKMFLDLDPNFNKLRDLKEEYIEFNEQDYADEFDVLSSLNTLIDKYRRSDQSIFRDFALFLRANTDPIVNSFIKVKVHRKSASGEKEYYARLSNGPMESFNRKPKDLKRESRGFSDFDYTRNRILWATRENPSIKGIPRSKEEIKTNEGKERGPYKKKKQSSSK
;
A
#
# COMPACT_ATOMS: atom_id res chain seq x y z
N MET A 1 -17.05 30.71 9.18
CA MET A 1 -16.46 30.32 10.48
C MET A 1 -15.36 29.32 10.15
N ASN A 2 -14.09 29.66 10.41
CA ASN A 2 -12.99 28.72 10.14
C ASN A 2 -12.95 27.75 11.32
N VAL A 3 -13.45 26.53 11.11
CA VAL A 3 -13.52 25.51 12.14
C VAL A 3 -12.17 24.81 12.16
N ASP A 4 -11.49 24.82 13.30
CA ASP A 4 -10.21 24.11 13.44
C ASP A 4 -10.41 22.59 13.47
N THR A 5 -9.31 21.84 13.32
CA THR A 5 -9.36 20.37 13.24
C THR A 5 -9.96 19.74 14.50
N PHE A 6 -9.71 20.31 15.68
CA PHE A 6 -10.22 19.79 16.95
C PHE A 6 -11.73 20.00 17.07
N ALA A 7 -12.22 21.15 16.61
CA ALA A 7 -13.65 21.43 16.55
C ALA A 7 -14.35 20.53 15.53
N ILE A 8 -13.75 20.23 14.39
CA ILE A 8 -14.28 19.26 13.41
C ILE A 8 -14.34 17.86 14.02
N GLU A 9 -13.26 17.41 14.68
CA GLU A 9 -13.22 16.10 15.33
C GLU A 9 -14.30 15.98 16.41
N LYS A 10 -14.43 17.00 17.26
CA LYS A 10 -15.48 17.02 18.29
C LYS A 10 -16.87 16.94 17.68
N MET A 11 -17.16 17.76 16.66
CA MET A 11 -18.44 17.72 15.95
C MET A 11 -18.71 16.35 15.34
N PHE A 12 -17.70 15.67 14.81
CA PHE A 12 -17.83 14.32 14.28
C PHE A 12 -18.13 13.30 15.39
N LEU A 13 -17.38 13.31 16.49
CA LEU A 13 -17.56 12.38 17.61
C LEU A 13 -18.91 12.57 18.32
N ASP A 14 -19.47 13.78 18.30
CA ASP A 14 -20.78 14.08 18.87
C ASP A 14 -21.96 13.53 18.03
N LEU A 15 -21.72 13.08 16.79
CA LEU A 15 -22.76 12.52 15.92
C LEU A 15 -23.31 11.17 16.42
N ASP A 16 -22.47 10.36 17.05
CA ASP A 16 -22.85 9.05 17.59
C ASP A 16 -22.01 8.73 18.85
N PRO A 17 -22.65 8.35 19.97
CA PRO A 17 -21.92 8.03 21.20
C PRO A 17 -20.91 6.88 21.07
N ASN A 18 -21.07 6.00 20.07
CA ASN A 18 -20.12 4.92 19.80
C ASN A 18 -18.82 5.41 19.14
N PHE A 19 -18.80 6.58 18.50
CA PHE A 19 -17.61 7.06 17.79
C PHE A 19 -16.43 7.32 18.73
N ASN A 20 -16.70 7.81 19.95
CA ASN A 20 -15.68 7.92 20.98
C ASN A 20 -15.06 6.55 21.30
N LYS A 21 -15.90 5.54 21.55
CA LYS A 21 -15.43 4.17 21.83
C LYS A 21 -14.61 3.60 20.66
N LEU A 22 -15.08 3.79 19.43
CA LEU A 22 -14.38 3.29 18.23
C LEU A 22 -13.02 3.98 18.06
N ARG A 23 -12.96 5.30 18.28
CA ARG A 23 -11.71 6.07 18.26
C ARG A 23 -10.76 5.55 19.33
N ASP A 24 -11.21 5.46 20.57
CA ASP A 24 -10.36 5.05 21.70
C ASP A 24 -9.79 3.65 21.49
N LEU A 25 -10.62 2.68 21.08
CA LEU A 25 -10.15 1.33 20.73
C LEU A 25 -9.16 1.37 19.55
N LYS A 26 -9.33 2.24 18.57
CA LYS A 26 -8.37 2.38 17.46
C LYS A 26 -7.05 3.00 17.93
N GLU A 27 -7.08 3.97 18.84
CA GLU A 27 -5.86 4.58 19.40
C GLU A 27 -5.06 3.56 20.22
N GLU A 28 -5.69 2.65 20.96
CA GLU A 28 -4.99 1.60 21.70
C GLU A 28 -4.14 0.68 20.79
N TYR A 29 -4.62 0.38 19.58
CA TYR A 29 -3.80 -0.35 18.60
C TYR A 29 -2.62 0.48 18.09
N ILE A 30 -2.81 1.79 17.89
CA ILE A 30 -1.73 2.70 17.49
C ILE A 30 -0.68 2.76 18.58
N GLU A 31 -1.08 2.95 19.84
CA GLU A 31 -0.19 2.98 20.99
C GLU A 31 0.60 1.68 21.10
N PHE A 32 -0.07 0.52 21.03
CA PHE A 32 0.60 -0.79 20.94
C PHE A 32 1.64 -0.84 19.81
N ASN A 33 1.30 -0.34 18.62
CA ASN A 33 2.20 -0.40 17.47
C ASN A 33 3.37 0.59 17.56
N GLU A 34 3.20 1.76 18.17
CA GLU A 34 4.25 2.78 18.34
C GLU A 34 5.16 2.51 19.54
N GLN A 35 4.71 1.70 20.51
CA GLN A 35 5.47 1.31 21.68
C GLN A 35 6.83 0.70 21.31
N ASP A 36 7.86 1.06 22.09
CA ASP A 36 9.18 0.43 22.00
C ASP A 36 9.30 -0.70 23.03
N TYR A 37 9.26 -1.95 22.53
CA TYR A 37 9.38 -3.15 23.36
C TYR A 37 10.82 -3.61 23.48
N ALA A 38 11.17 -4.17 24.65
CA ALA A 38 12.50 -4.69 24.91
C ALA A 38 12.76 -6.02 24.18
N ASP A 39 11.76 -6.90 24.17
CA ASP A 39 11.84 -8.22 23.56
C ASP A 39 10.50 -8.73 22.99
N GLU A 40 10.57 -9.90 22.35
CA GLU A 40 9.43 -10.55 21.69
C GLU A 40 8.33 -10.95 22.67
N PHE A 41 8.69 -11.33 23.90
CA PHE A 41 7.75 -11.77 24.92
C PHE A 41 6.87 -10.60 25.38
N ASP A 42 7.46 -9.41 25.57
CA ASP A 42 6.71 -8.20 25.90
C ASP A 42 5.71 -7.81 24.80
N VAL A 43 6.12 -7.90 23.53
CA VAL A 43 5.24 -7.65 22.38
C VAL A 43 4.07 -8.64 22.40
N LEU A 44 4.36 -9.93 22.56
CA LEU A 44 3.34 -10.98 22.57
C LEU A 44 2.36 -10.82 23.74
N SER A 45 2.86 -10.49 24.93
CA SER A 45 2.05 -10.25 26.13
C SER A 45 1.11 -9.04 25.92
N SER A 46 1.65 -7.95 25.39
CA SER A 46 0.87 -6.74 25.10
C SER A 46 -0.17 -6.99 23.98
N LEU A 47 0.21 -7.70 22.93
CA LEU A 47 -0.69 -8.10 21.84
C LEU A 47 -1.84 -8.98 22.34
N ASN A 48 -1.54 -9.97 23.18
CA ASN A 48 -2.57 -10.84 23.76
C ASN A 48 -3.54 -10.05 24.65
N THR A 49 -3.03 -9.09 25.44
CA THR A 49 -3.87 -8.18 26.24
C THR A 49 -4.83 -7.39 25.35
N LEU A 50 -4.33 -6.86 24.23
CA LEU A 50 -5.12 -6.11 23.26
C LEU A 50 -6.19 -6.98 22.57
N ILE A 51 -5.81 -8.18 22.12
CA ILE A 51 -6.73 -9.16 21.53
C ILE A 51 -7.85 -9.48 22.50
N ASP A 52 -7.51 -9.75 23.76
CA ASP A 52 -8.48 -10.08 24.80
C ASP A 52 -9.47 -8.94 25.07
N LYS A 53 -8.98 -7.70 25.06
CA LYS A 53 -9.83 -6.52 25.18
C LYS A 53 -10.78 -6.37 24.00
N TYR A 54 -10.28 -6.50 22.77
CA TYR A 54 -11.10 -6.39 21.57
C TYR A 54 -12.13 -7.50 21.43
N ARG A 55 -11.80 -8.74 21.84
CA ARG A 55 -12.76 -9.85 21.87
C ARG A 55 -13.97 -9.58 22.78
N ARG A 56 -13.77 -8.80 23.85
CA ARG A 56 -14.81 -8.42 24.82
C ARG A 56 -15.54 -7.13 24.45
N SER A 57 -15.15 -6.47 23.36
CA SER A 57 -15.78 -5.23 22.90
C SER A 57 -17.22 -5.44 22.44
N ASP A 58 -18.09 -4.47 22.71
CA ASP A 58 -19.45 -4.39 22.17
C ASP A 58 -19.46 -4.12 20.66
N GLN A 59 -18.36 -3.57 20.12
CA GLN A 59 -18.19 -3.25 18.71
C GLN A 59 -17.76 -4.48 17.89
N SER A 60 -18.57 -4.90 16.93
CA SER A 60 -18.30 -6.09 16.10
C SER A 60 -17.00 -5.99 15.32
N ILE A 61 -16.69 -4.81 14.76
CA ILE A 61 -15.45 -4.57 14.01
C ILE A 61 -14.19 -4.91 14.81
N PHE A 62 -14.19 -4.63 16.12
CA PHE A 62 -13.04 -4.95 16.97
C PHE A 62 -13.00 -6.43 17.34
N ARG A 63 -14.14 -7.11 17.49
CA ARG A 63 -14.15 -8.57 17.66
C ARG A 63 -13.59 -9.28 16.43
N ASP A 64 -13.98 -8.84 15.23
CA ASP A 64 -13.45 -9.35 13.96
C ASP A 64 -11.96 -9.06 13.82
N PHE A 65 -11.54 -7.84 14.19
CA PHE A 65 -10.13 -7.47 14.19
C PHE A 65 -9.31 -8.31 15.19
N ALA A 66 -9.86 -8.64 16.36
CA ALA A 66 -9.19 -9.51 17.32
C ALA A 66 -8.95 -10.92 16.76
N LEU A 67 -9.90 -11.46 15.99
CA LEU A 67 -9.72 -12.73 15.29
C LEU A 67 -8.60 -12.64 14.25
N PHE A 68 -8.54 -11.53 13.51
CA PHE A 68 -7.46 -11.26 12.55
C PHE A 68 -6.10 -11.17 13.24
N LEU A 69 -5.99 -10.40 14.33
CA LEU A 69 -4.75 -10.26 15.11
C LEU A 69 -4.27 -11.62 15.62
N ARG A 70 -5.18 -12.42 16.20
CA ARG A 70 -4.87 -13.77 16.68
C ARG A 70 -4.41 -14.72 15.58
N ALA A 71 -5.00 -14.62 14.38
CA ALA A 71 -4.59 -15.44 13.24
C ALA A 71 -3.22 -15.06 12.69
N ASN A 72 -2.74 -13.84 12.97
CA ASN A 72 -1.49 -13.29 12.48
C ASN A 72 -0.51 -12.93 13.61
N THR A 73 -0.61 -13.60 14.76
CA THR A 73 0.23 -13.33 15.93
C THR A 73 1.72 -13.37 15.57
N ASP A 74 2.22 -14.46 15.00
CA ASP A 74 3.66 -14.59 14.73
C ASP A 74 4.16 -13.55 13.72
N PRO A 75 3.49 -13.30 12.57
CA PRO A 75 3.87 -12.20 11.67
C PRO A 75 3.87 -10.82 12.34
N ILE A 76 2.89 -10.54 13.21
CA ILE A 76 2.81 -9.26 13.92
C ILE A 76 3.99 -9.14 14.88
N VAL A 77 4.21 -10.13 15.72
CA VAL A 77 5.31 -10.15 16.70
C VAL A 77 6.67 -10.00 16.01
N ASN A 78 6.90 -10.75 14.92
CA ASN A 78 8.10 -10.64 14.11
C ASN A 78 8.31 -9.25 13.50
N SER A 79 7.24 -8.49 13.24
CA SER A 79 7.35 -7.13 12.69
C SER A 79 7.98 -6.13 13.66
N PHE A 80 8.01 -6.44 14.97
CA PHE A 80 8.64 -5.61 16.00
C PHE A 80 10.16 -5.83 16.10
N ILE A 81 10.70 -6.87 15.45
CA ILE A 81 12.15 -7.12 15.41
C ILE A 81 12.85 -5.95 14.74
N LYS A 82 13.77 -5.33 15.48
CA LYS A 82 14.62 -4.25 14.97
C LYS A 82 15.89 -4.83 14.37
N VAL A 83 16.22 -4.38 13.16
CA VAL A 83 17.46 -4.73 12.47
C VAL A 83 18.34 -3.50 12.35
N LYS A 84 19.66 -3.72 12.26
CA LYS A 84 20.60 -2.64 11.96
C LYS A 84 20.42 -2.21 10.51
N VAL A 85 20.09 -0.95 10.30
CA VAL A 85 19.87 -0.36 8.97
C VAL A 85 20.98 0.62 8.65
N HIS A 86 21.51 0.49 7.44
CA HIS A 86 22.48 1.42 6.87
C HIS A 86 21.76 2.28 5.83
N ARG A 87 21.67 3.60 6.08
CA ARG A 87 21.13 4.54 5.09
C ARG A 87 22.25 5.45 4.62
N LYS A 88 22.64 5.30 3.35
CA LYS A 88 23.46 6.30 2.65
C LYS A 88 22.59 7.53 2.41
N SER A 89 22.98 8.65 3.01
CA SER A 89 22.42 9.96 2.75
C SER A 89 23.46 10.82 2.02
N ALA A 90 23.02 11.93 1.41
CA ALA A 90 23.94 12.88 0.77
C ALA A 90 24.98 13.46 1.75
N SER A 91 24.70 13.45 3.06
CA SER A 91 25.57 13.96 4.13
C SER A 91 26.35 12.88 4.89
N GLY A 92 26.34 11.62 4.43
CA GLY A 92 27.08 10.51 5.05
C GLY A 92 26.25 9.25 5.28
N GLU A 93 26.88 8.23 5.84
CA GLU A 93 26.26 6.96 6.22
C GLU A 93 25.83 7.03 7.69
N LYS A 94 24.53 6.85 7.95
CA LYS A 94 23.99 6.80 9.31
C LYS A 94 23.51 5.40 9.60
N GLU A 95 24.07 4.81 10.67
CA GLU A 95 23.62 3.54 11.22
C GLU A 95 22.55 3.81 12.29
N TYR A 96 21.44 3.07 12.23
CA TYR A 96 20.41 3.09 13.26
C TYR A 96 19.66 1.76 13.29
N TYR A 97 19.00 1.46 14.40
CA TYR A 97 18.12 0.31 14.54
C TYR A 97 16.68 0.70 14.20
N ALA A 98 16.05 -0.06 13.32
CA ALA A 98 14.65 0.15 12.96
C ALA A 98 13.97 -1.17 12.62
N ARG A 99 12.63 -1.19 12.76
CA ARG A 99 11.81 -2.28 12.25
C ARG A 99 11.93 -2.36 10.73
N LEU A 100 11.76 -3.56 10.18
CA LEU A 100 11.80 -3.75 8.74
C LEU A 100 10.65 -2.99 8.09
N SER A 101 10.96 -2.01 7.23
CA SER A 101 9.92 -1.22 6.57
C SER A 101 9.30 -2.02 5.42
N ASN A 102 7.99 -1.89 5.24
CA ASN A 102 7.30 -2.36 4.02
C ASN A 102 7.56 -1.47 2.78
N GLY A 103 8.25 -0.33 2.96
CA GLY A 103 8.53 0.66 1.91
C GLY A 103 9.16 0.09 0.63
N PRO A 104 10.19 -0.77 0.70
CA PRO A 104 10.76 -1.42 -0.47
C PRO A 104 9.72 -2.23 -1.26
N MET A 105 8.92 -3.04 -0.56
CA MET A 105 7.88 -3.86 -1.19
C MET A 105 6.79 -2.99 -1.81
N GLU A 106 6.37 -1.93 -1.12
CA GLU A 106 5.40 -0.96 -1.65
C GLU A 106 5.95 -0.23 -2.89
N SER A 107 7.24 0.12 -2.88
CA SER A 107 7.93 0.71 -4.04
C SER A 107 7.92 -0.23 -5.25
N PHE A 108 8.14 -1.54 -5.02
CA PHE A 108 8.03 -2.54 -6.07
C PHE A 108 6.60 -2.66 -6.59
N ASN A 109 5.60 -2.74 -5.70
CA ASN A 109 4.18 -2.84 -6.05
C ASN A 109 3.65 -1.60 -6.78
N ARG A 110 4.26 -0.43 -6.52
CA ARG A 110 3.89 0.82 -7.19
C ARG A 110 4.18 0.80 -8.69
N LYS A 111 5.28 0.18 -9.13
CA LYS A 111 5.66 0.10 -10.57
C LYS A 111 4.56 -0.48 -11.47
N PRO A 112 4.03 -1.71 -11.21
CA PRO A 112 2.95 -2.26 -12.02
C PRO A 112 1.64 -1.48 -11.85
N LYS A 113 1.37 -0.95 -10.65
CA LYS A 113 0.16 -0.16 -10.36
C LYS A 113 0.10 1.12 -11.18
N ASP A 114 1.21 1.86 -11.23
CA ASP A 114 1.30 3.10 -12.01
C ASP A 114 1.23 2.82 -13.52
N LEU A 115 1.94 1.79 -14.01
CA LEU A 115 1.88 1.41 -15.42
C LEU A 115 0.46 1.02 -15.86
N LYS A 116 -0.26 0.25 -15.02
CA LYS A 116 -1.66 -0.11 -15.28
C LYS A 116 -2.54 1.15 -15.38
N ARG A 117 -2.36 2.11 -14.48
CA ARG A 117 -3.10 3.37 -14.44
C ARG A 117 -2.83 4.20 -15.69
N GLU A 118 -1.56 4.35 -16.08
CA GLU A 118 -1.15 5.12 -17.27
C GLU A 118 -1.62 4.48 -18.57
N SER A 119 -1.61 3.15 -18.64
CA SER A 119 -2.02 2.39 -19.83
C SER A 119 -3.55 2.31 -20.01
N ARG A 120 -4.34 2.77 -19.02
CA ARG A 120 -5.80 2.61 -18.96
C ARG A 120 -6.25 1.13 -19.05
N GLY A 121 -5.50 0.24 -18.41
CA GLY A 121 -5.72 -1.20 -18.46
C GLY A 121 -4.87 -1.91 -19.51
N PHE A 122 -4.93 -3.24 -19.51
CA PHE A 122 -4.20 -4.11 -20.42
C PHE A 122 -5.05 -5.34 -20.78
N SER A 123 -4.87 -5.87 -21.98
CA SER A 123 -5.60 -7.05 -22.46
C SER A 123 -4.71 -8.28 -22.67
N ASP A 124 -3.39 -8.11 -22.61
CA ASP A 124 -2.38 -9.15 -22.86
C ASP A 124 -1.39 -9.14 -21.71
N PHE A 125 -1.41 -10.20 -20.90
CA PHE A 125 -0.57 -10.32 -19.72
C PHE A 125 0.91 -10.44 -20.08
N ASP A 126 1.26 -11.22 -21.10
CA ASP A 126 2.64 -11.48 -21.49
C ASP A 126 3.31 -10.22 -22.04
N TYR A 127 2.57 -9.49 -22.89
CA TYR A 127 3.01 -8.18 -23.36
C TYR A 127 3.24 -7.21 -22.19
N THR A 128 2.31 -7.14 -21.24
CA THR A 128 2.41 -6.24 -20.07
C THR A 128 3.59 -6.62 -19.17
N ARG A 129 3.75 -7.90 -18.88
CA ARG A 129 4.87 -8.45 -18.10
C ARG A 129 6.20 -8.10 -18.74
N ASN A 130 6.36 -8.37 -20.05
CA ASN A 130 7.59 -8.07 -20.76
C ASN A 130 7.91 -6.57 -20.77
N ARG A 131 6.89 -5.71 -20.86
CA ARG A 131 7.07 -4.25 -20.83
C ARG A 131 7.48 -3.74 -19.45
N ILE A 132 6.88 -4.27 -18.37
CA ILE A 132 7.31 -3.98 -16.99
C ILE A 132 8.77 -4.40 -16.81
N LEU A 133 9.11 -5.65 -17.14
CA LEU A 133 10.46 -6.17 -17.02
C LEU A 133 11.48 -5.36 -17.84
N TRP A 134 11.11 -4.91 -19.03
CA TRP A 134 11.95 -4.07 -19.86
C TRP A 134 12.17 -2.69 -19.23
N ALA A 135 11.11 -2.03 -18.75
CA ALA A 135 11.18 -0.69 -18.17
C ALA A 135 11.95 -0.66 -16.84
N THR A 136 12.02 -1.78 -16.12
CA THR A 136 12.72 -1.87 -14.82
C THR A 136 14.15 -2.41 -14.92
N ARG A 137 14.67 -2.68 -16.11
CA ARG A 137 16.05 -3.15 -16.30
C ARG A 137 17.04 -2.00 -16.15
N GLU A 138 18.08 -2.20 -15.34
CA GLU A 138 19.28 -1.37 -15.38
C GLU A 138 20.17 -1.81 -16.55
N ASN A 139 20.69 -0.85 -17.32
CA ASN A 139 21.56 -1.08 -18.48
C ASN A 139 21.02 -2.12 -19.48
N PRO A 140 19.82 -1.91 -20.07
CA PRO A 140 19.32 -2.84 -21.07
C PRO A 140 20.27 -2.88 -22.27
N SER A 141 20.75 -4.07 -22.63
CA SER A 141 21.47 -4.25 -23.88
C SER A 141 20.52 -3.88 -25.03
N ILE A 142 20.82 -2.76 -25.70
CA ILE A 142 20.11 -2.37 -26.91
C ILE A 142 20.49 -3.43 -27.95
N LYS A 143 19.52 -4.25 -28.37
CA LYS A 143 19.76 -5.13 -29.51
C LYS A 143 20.12 -4.25 -30.70
N GLY A 144 21.27 -4.52 -31.33
CA GLY A 144 21.69 -3.80 -32.55
C GLY A 144 20.72 -3.98 -33.72
N ILE A 145 19.83 -4.97 -33.63
CA ILE A 145 18.77 -5.24 -34.61
C ILE A 145 17.41 -5.22 -33.90
N PRO A 146 16.49 -4.31 -34.27
CA PRO A 146 15.11 -4.30 -33.77
C PRO A 146 14.37 -5.60 -34.10
N ARG A 147 13.42 -6.01 -33.24
CA ARG A 147 12.49 -7.12 -33.54
C ARG A 147 11.62 -6.80 -34.76
N SER A 148 11.19 -7.82 -35.49
CA SER A 148 10.35 -7.61 -36.68
C SER A 148 8.95 -7.10 -36.28
N LYS A 149 8.22 -6.49 -37.23
CA LYS A 149 6.86 -6.00 -36.96
C LYS A 149 5.89 -7.14 -36.67
N GLU A 150 6.10 -8.32 -37.25
CA GLU A 150 5.29 -9.51 -36.97
C GLU A 150 5.50 -9.98 -35.52
N GLU A 151 6.74 -9.96 -35.02
CA GLU A 151 7.04 -10.35 -33.64
C GLU A 151 6.49 -9.40 -32.57
N ILE A 152 6.27 -8.12 -32.91
CA ILE A 152 5.80 -7.09 -31.97
C ILE A 152 4.27 -7.01 -31.93
N LYS A 153 3.59 -7.31 -33.05
CA LYS A 153 2.14 -7.20 -33.15
C LYS A 153 1.46 -8.50 -32.73
N THR A 154 1.07 -8.62 -31.47
CA THR A 154 0.21 -9.71 -30.98
C THR A 154 -1.30 -9.50 -31.27
N ASN A 155 -1.68 -8.35 -31.84
CA ASN A 155 -3.09 -7.97 -32.08
C ASN A 155 -3.55 -8.22 -33.53
N GLU A 156 -3.19 -9.35 -34.13
CA GLU A 156 -3.86 -9.77 -35.37
C GLU A 156 -5.31 -10.17 -35.03
N GLY A 157 -6.26 -9.25 -35.23
CA GLY A 157 -7.70 -9.55 -35.12
C GLY A 157 -8.56 -8.59 -34.30
N LYS A 158 -8.00 -7.57 -33.63
CA LYS A 158 -8.84 -6.56 -32.96
C LYS A 158 -9.25 -5.45 -33.93
N GLU A 159 -10.51 -5.47 -34.36
CA GLU A 159 -11.08 -4.38 -35.14
C GLU A 159 -10.96 -3.06 -34.38
N ARG A 160 -10.37 -2.06 -35.04
CA ARG A 160 -10.22 -0.72 -34.49
C ARG A 160 -11.60 -0.07 -34.43
N GLY A 161 -12.02 0.38 -33.24
CA GLY A 161 -13.31 1.09 -33.09
C GLY A 161 -13.42 2.34 -33.96
N PRO A 162 -14.64 2.77 -34.33
CA PRO A 162 -14.86 3.85 -35.27
C PRO A 162 -14.29 5.19 -34.77
N TYR A 163 -13.52 5.87 -35.64
CA TYR A 163 -12.95 7.18 -35.33
C TYR A 163 -14.03 8.26 -35.43
N LYS A 164 -14.36 8.95 -34.33
CA LYS A 164 -15.22 10.15 -34.39
C LYS A 164 -14.47 11.30 -35.05
N LYS A 165 -14.57 11.46 -36.37
CA LYS A 165 -14.16 12.70 -37.05
C LYS A 165 -15.09 13.83 -36.60
N LYS A 166 -14.53 14.89 -35.99
CA LYS A 166 -15.28 16.14 -35.80
C LYS A 166 -15.68 16.66 -37.19
N LYS A 167 -16.99 16.85 -37.41
CA LYS A 167 -17.51 17.51 -38.62
C LYS A 167 -16.93 18.92 -38.66
N GLN A 168 -16.20 19.27 -39.72
CA GLN A 168 -15.87 20.66 -40.02
C GLN A 168 -17.20 21.39 -40.25
N SER A 169 -17.49 22.39 -39.42
CA SER A 169 -18.59 23.32 -39.68
C SER A 169 -18.25 24.10 -40.94
N SER A 170 -18.95 23.83 -42.02
CA SER A 170 -18.96 24.69 -43.19
C SER A 170 -19.58 26.03 -42.78
N SER A 171 -18.75 27.03 -42.53
CA SER A 171 -19.20 28.42 -42.43
C SER A 171 -19.80 28.80 -43.79
N LYS A 172 -21.08 29.15 -43.78
CA LYS A 172 -21.70 29.93 -44.85
C LYS A 172 -21.27 31.39 -44.72
#